data_AF-X1JKM8-F1
#
_entry.id   AF-X1JKM8-F1
#
_cell.length_a   1.000
_cell.length_b   1.000
_cell.length_c   1.000
_cell.angle_alpha   90.00
_cell.angle_beta   90.00
_cell.angle_gamma   90.00
#
_symmetry.space_group_name_H-M   'P 1'
#
loop_
_entity.id
_entity.type
_entity.pdbx_description
1 polymer ?
#
loop_
_entity_poly.entity_id
_entity_poly.type
_entity_poly.pdbx_seq_one_letter_code
_entity_poly.pdbx_strand_id
1 'polypeptide(L)' 'MVNKKKIKKTKKKIKRNIVLGVVHIQSTFNNTIVTITDGDGNVIAWSSAGSMGYKGSKKSTSFAAQMTA' A
#
# COMPACT_ATOMS: atom_id res chain seq x y z
N MET A 1 -2.91 -13.09 -32.51
CA MET A 1 -2.24 -12.59 -31.28
C MET A 1 -3.26 -12.50 -30.16
N VAL A 2 -3.28 -13.42 -29.20
CA VAL A 2 -4.18 -13.37 -28.03
C VAL A 2 -3.32 -13.31 -26.78
N ASN A 3 -3.24 -12.12 -26.17
CA ASN A 3 -2.45 -11.89 -24.96
C ASN A 3 -3.19 -12.47 -23.74
N LYS A 4 -2.84 -13.70 -23.36
CA LYS A 4 -3.39 -14.41 -22.20
C LYS A 4 -2.90 -13.70 -20.92
N LYS A 5 -3.71 -12.78 -20.38
CA LYS A 5 -3.45 -12.10 -19.09
C LYS A 5 -3.41 -13.19 -18.00
N LYS A 6 -2.21 -13.60 -17.58
CA LYS A 6 -2.01 -14.52 -16.45
C LYS A 6 -2.59 -13.87 -15.19
N ILE A 7 -3.76 -14.34 -14.76
CA ILE A 7 -4.35 -13.98 -13.47
C ILE A 7 -3.40 -14.54 -12.40
N LYS A 8 -2.55 -13.68 -11.82
CA LYS A 8 -1.73 -14.04 -10.67
C LYS A 8 -2.69 -14.46 -9.56
N LYS A 9 -2.74 -15.76 -9.25
CA LYS A 9 -3.45 -16.28 -8.07
C LYS A 9 -2.89 -15.57 -6.85
N THR A 10 -3.58 -14.54 -6.37
CA THR A 10 -3.28 -13.89 -5.11
C THR A 10 -3.49 -14.95 -4.04
N LYS A 11 -2.41 -15.29 -3.32
CA LYS A 11 -2.50 -16.16 -2.13
C LYS A 11 -3.65 -15.60 -1.27
N LYS A 12 -4.63 -16.45 -0.92
CA LYS A 12 -5.71 -16.08 0.00
C LYS A 12 -5.05 -15.43 1.22
N LYS A 13 -5.26 -14.12 1.38
CA LYS A 13 -4.83 -13.43 2.60
C LYS A 13 -5.61 -14.10 3.73
N ILE A 14 -4.91 -14.82 4.58
CA ILE A 14 -5.47 -15.36 5.81
C ILE A 14 -5.97 -14.14 6.58
N LYS A 15 -7.29 -14.04 6.76
CA LYS A 15 -7.90 -13.00 7.57
C LYS A 15 -7.49 -13.27 9.02
N ARG A 16 -6.37 -12.70 9.44
CA ARG A 16 -6.01 -12.61 10.86
C ARG A 16 -6.79 -11.43 11.43
N ASN A 17 -7.60 -11.68 12.45
CA ASN A 17 -8.32 -10.63 13.16
C ASN A 17 -7.35 -10.01 14.17
N ILE A 18 -6.79 -8.86 13.82
CA ILE A 18 -5.78 -8.17 14.63
C ILE A 18 -6.48 -6.95 15.22
N VAL A 19 -6.63 -6.93 16.55
CA VAL A 19 -7.42 -5.92 17.28
C VAL A 19 -6.63 -4.62 17.44
N LEU A 20 -5.30 -4.71 17.54
CA LEU A 20 -4.39 -3.58 17.71
C LEU A 20 -3.23 -3.74 16.74
N GLY A 21 -2.89 -2.66 16.03
CA GLY A 21 -1.80 -2.64 15.07
C GLY A 21 -1.11 -1.28 15.07
N VAL A 22 0.08 -1.24 14.50
CA VAL A 22 0.89 -0.02 14.37
C VAL A 22 0.85 0.44 12.91
N VAL A 23 0.74 1.75 12.71
CA VAL A 23 0.79 2.36 11.37
C VAL A 23 2.11 3.09 11.21
N HIS A 24 2.90 2.69 10.21
CA HIS A 24 4.13 3.34 9.82
C HIS A 24 3.89 4.18 8.57
N ILE A 25 4.10 5.49 8.69
CA ILE A 25 3.94 6.45 7.59
C ILE A 25 5.32 6.97 7.20
N GLN A 26 5.76 6.65 5.99
CA GLN A 26 6.97 7.22 5.40
C GLN A 26 6.55 8.29 4.39
N SER A 27 6.65 9.56 4.81
CA SER A 27 6.39 10.71 3.96
C SER A 27 7.71 11.30 3.46
N THR A 28 7.93 11.22 2.15
CA THR A 28 9.07 11.84 1.48
C THR A 28 8.58 12.79 0.40
N PHE A 29 9.45 13.70 -0.06
CA PHE A 29 9.11 14.62 -1.15
C PHE A 29 8.71 13.94 -2.46
N ASN A 30 9.00 12.65 -2.64
CA ASN A 30 8.72 11.94 -3.90
C ASN A 30 7.62 10.88 -3.77
N ASN A 31 7.26 10.49 -2.54
CA ASN A 31 6.28 9.43 -2.29
C ASN A 31 5.81 9.44 -0.83
N THR A 32 4.56 9.06 -0.63
CA THR A 32 4.02 8.69 0.68
C THR A 32 3.73 7.19 0.68
N ILE A 33 4.24 6.48 1.69
CA ILE A 33 4.04 5.05 1.87
C ILE A 33 3.42 4.83 3.25
N VAL A 34 2.31 4.11 3.28
CA VAL A 34 1.60 3.76 4.51
C VAL A 34 1.68 2.24 4.66
N THR A 35 2.24 1.79 5.78
CA THR A 35 2.37 0.36 6.10
C THR A 35 1.67 0.10 7.42
N ILE A 36 0.79 -0.90 7.41
CA ILE A 36 0.07 -1.36 8.61
C ILE A 36 0.70 -2.66 9.06
N THR A 37 1.17 -2.67 10.30
CA THR A 37 1.81 -3.80 10.95
C THR A 37 1.04 -4.25 12.18
N ASP A 38 1.25 -5.51 12.57
CA ASP A 38 0.87 -6.03 13.88
C ASP A 38 1.85 -5.52 14.95
N GLY A 39 1.53 -5.71 16.23
CA GLY A 39 2.41 -5.37 17.36
C GLY A 39 3.78 -6.04 17.30
N ASP A 40 3.86 -7.22 16.67
CA ASP A 40 5.09 -7.97 16.44
C ASP A 40 5.89 -7.51 15.20
N GLY A 41 5.43 -6.45 14.50
CA GLY A 41 6.08 -5.93 13.29
C GLY A 41 5.74 -6.68 11.99
N ASN A 42 4.77 -7.61 12.03
CA ASN A 42 4.32 -8.33 10.85
C ASN A 42 3.48 -7.42 9.94
N VAL A 43 3.88 -7.25 8.67
CA VAL A 43 3.15 -6.41 7.69
C VAL A 43 1.86 -7.08 7.24
N ILE A 44 0.73 -6.42 7.50
CA ILE A 44 -0.61 -6.89 7.12
C ILE A 44 -0.97 -6.35 5.72
N ALA A 45 -0.73 -5.05 5.54
CA ALA A 45 -1.02 -4.34 4.32
C ALA A 45 -0.08 -3.14 4.18
N TRP A 46 0.15 -2.74 2.94
CA TRP A 46 0.86 -1.51 2.62
C TRP A 46 0.22 -0.89 1.38
N SER A 47 0.28 0.42 1.31
CA SER A 47 -0.13 1.21 0.15
C SER A 47 0.86 2.35 -0.04
N SER A 48 0.94 2.85 -1.26
CA SER A 48 1.73 4.04 -1.58
C SER A 48 1.04 4.88 -2.64
N ALA A 49 1.38 6.16 -2.71
CA ALA A 49 0.86 7.05 -3.75
C ALA A 49 1.16 6.49 -5.16
N GLY A 50 2.33 5.88 -5.35
CA GLY A 50 2.67 5.19 -6.60
C GLY A 50 1.81 3.95 -6.89
N SER A 51 1.44 3.17 -5.87
CA SER A 51 0.57 1.99 -6.01
C SER A 51 -0.87 2.37 -6.36
N MET A 52 -1.32 3.55 -5.98
CA MET A 52 -2.66 4.08 -6.32
C MET A 52 -2.73 4.66 -7.73
N GLY A 53 -1.61 4.67 -8.47
CA GLY A 53 -1.56 5.12 -9.86
C GLY A 53 -1.10 6.57 -10.04
N TYR A 54 -0.74 7.29 -8.97
CA TYR A 54 -0.13 8.61 -9.10
C TYR A 54 1.29 8.48 -9.69
N LYS A 55 1.63 9.35 -10.64
CA LYS A 55 2.91 9.35 -11.36
C LYS A 55 3.55 10.73 -11.29
N GLY A 56 4.88 10.77 -11.41
CA GLY A 56 5.67 12.01 -11.39
C GLY A 56 5.39 12.87 -10.17
N SER A 57 5.29 14.19 -10.38
CA SER A 57 5.01 15.21 -9.36
C SER A 57 3.65 15.04 -8.66
N LYS A 58 2.71 14.26 -9.21
CA LYS A 58 1.44 14.01 -8.52
C LYS A 58 1.61 13.16 -7.26
N LYS A 59 2.68 12.36 -7.17
CA LYS A 59 2.98 11.50 -6.00
C LYS A 59 3.39 12.26 -4.74
N SER A 60 3.87 13.50 -4.89
CA SER A 60 4.33 14.33 -3.79
C SER A 60 3.24 15.24 -3.21
N THR A 61 2.05 15.22 -3.79
CA THR A 61 0.93 16.05 -3.35
C THR A 61 0.30 15.51 -2.06
N SER A 62 -0.17 16.41 -1.20
CA SER A 62 -0.93 16.06 0.00
C SER A 62 -2.21 15.29 -0.31
N PHE A 63 -2.83 15.56 -1.47
CA PHE A 63 -3.99 14.83 -1.96
C PHE A 63 -3.68 13.35 -2.23
N ALA A 64 -2.54 13.06 -2.87
CA ALA A 64 -2.13 11.67 -3.10
C ALA A 64 -1.78 10.95 -1.78
N ALA A 65 -1.22 11.66 -0.81
CA ALA A 65 -0.99 11.13 0.54
C ALA A 65 -2.31 10.76 1.24
N GLN A 66 -3.31 11.65 1.17
CA GLN A 66 -4.64 11.41 1.75
C GLN A 66 -5.36 10.22 1.12
N MET A 67 -5.23 10.01 -0.19
CA MET A 67 -5.82 8.86 -0.88
C MET A 67 -5.07 7.53 -0.60
N THR A 68 -3.86 7.61 -0.05
CA THR A 68 -3.03 6.44 0.28
C THR A 68 -3.21 5.98 1.73
N ALA A 69 -3.50 6.92 2.63
CA ALA A 69 -3.83 6.70 4.04
C ALA A 69 -5.20 6.04 4.20
#